data_AF-A0A2V5R579-F1
#
_entry.id   AF-A0A2V5R579-F1
#
_cell.length_a   1.000
_cell.length_b   1.000
_cell.length_c   1.000
_cell.angle_alpha   90.00
_cell.angle_beta   90.00
_cell.angle_gamma   90.00
#
_symmetry.space_group_name_H-M   'P 1'
#
loop_
_entity.id
_entity.type
_entity.pdbx_description
1 polymer ?
#
loop_
_entity_poly.entity_id
_entity_poly.type
_entity_poly.pdbx_seq_one_letter_code
_entity_poly.pdbx_strand_id
1 'polypeptide(L)'
;MPAGHPYSETGPIFVHAEPCERYRATHEYPEDLRRGRAFRAYNTSYDMIDAEVANVNEPEAIVEKLLQNPETAFVDARSVTRGCYTFRIQRA
;
A
#
# COMPACT_ATOMS: atom_id res chain seq x y z
N MET A 1 5.90 8.14 -4.36
CA MET A 1 7.12 8.68 -3.71
C MET A 1 7.81 9.58 -4.73
N PRO A 2 8.04 10.87 -4.44
CA PRO A 2 8.84 11.74 -5.31
C PRO A 2 10.28 11.24 -5.41
N ALA A 3 11.03 11.65 -6.42
CA ALA A 3 12.46 11.34 -6.49
C ALA A 3 13.22 12.01 -5.33
N GLY A 4 14.30 11.37 -4.85
CA GLY A 4 15.18 11.93 -3.82
C GLY A 4 14.81 11.61 -2.36
N HIS A 5 13.77 10.81 -2.12
CA HIS A 5 13.43 10.34 -0.77
C HIS A 5 14.02 8.93 -0.49
N PRO A 6 14.19 8.54 0.78
CA PRO A 6 14.77 7.24 1.15
C PRO A 6 14.02 6.02 0.61
N TYR A 7 12.71 6.15 0.35
CA TYR A 7 11.84 5.06 -0.14
C TYR A 7 11.41 5.27 -1.60
N SER A 8 12.10 6.13 -2.34
CA SER A 8 11.88 6.30 -3.78
C SER A 8 12.36 5.05 -4.51
N GLU A 9 11.49 4.46 -5.32
CA GLU A 9 11.80 3.28 -6.13
C GLU A 9 11.74 3.63 -7.61
N THR A 10 12.64 3.03 -8.39
CA THR A 10 12.65 3.13 -9.85
C THR A 10 12.59 1.72 -10.42
N GLY A 11 11.69 1.50 -11.37
CA GLY A 11 11.52 0.20 -12.00
C GLY A 11 10.53 0.24 -13.16
N PRO A 12 10.47 -0.82 -13.97
CA PRO A 12 9.51 -0.92 -15.06
C PRO A 12 8.08 -1.02 -14.53
N ILE A 13 7.14 -0.42 -15.26
CA ILE A 13 5.70 -0.60 -15.05
C ILE A 13 5.18 -1.46 -16.19
N PHE A 14 4.52 -2.56 -15.84
CA PHE A 14 3.88 -3.45 -16.81
C PHE A 14 2.40 -3.12 -16.89
N VAL A 15 1.90 -2.97 -18.12
CA VAL A 15 0.49 -2.70 -18.41
C VAL A 15 -0.01 -3.73 -19.42
N HIS A 16 -1.32 -3.97 -19.45
CA HIS A 16 -1.91 -4.81 -20.48
C HIS A 16 -1.72 -4.16 -21.86
N ALA A 17 -1.43 -4.99 -22.88
CA ALA A 17 -1.23 -4.52 -24.24
C ALA A 17 -2.52 -3.98 -24.86
N GLU A 18 -3.64 -4.63 -24.56
CA GLU A 18 -4.98 -4.24 -24.99
C GLU A 18 -5.74 -3.51 -23.86
N PRO A 19 -6.69 -2.62 -24.19
CA PRO A 19 -7.57 -2.02 -23.21
C PRO A 19 -8.27 -3.08 -22.36
N CYS A 20 -8.17 -2.95 -21.04
CA CYS A 20 -8.86 -3.82 -20.10
C CYS A 20 -9.79 -3.01 -19.21
N GLU A 21 -10.76 -3.69 -18.61
CA GLU A 21 -11.60 -3.06 -17.62
C GLU A 21 -10.80 -2.73 -16.35
N ARG A 22 -11.09 -1.56 -15.77
CA ARG A 22 -10.49 -1.13 -14.50
C ARG A 22 -11.07 -1.94 -13.35
N TYR A 23 -10.24 -2.24 -12.36
CA TYR A 23 -10.70 -2.80 -11.08
C TYR A 23 -11.78 -1.91 -10.44
N ARG A 24 -12.94 -2.50 -10.12
CA ARG A 24 -14.15 -1.78 -9.75
C ARG A 24 -14.31 -1.54 -8.24
N ALA A 25 -13.82 -2.44 -7.39
CA ALA A 25 -14.06 -2.42 -5.95
C ALA A 25 -13.04 -1.52 -5.21
N THR A 26 -13.15 -0.20 -5.34
CA THR A 26 -12.19 0.76 -4.78
C THR A 26 -12.35 1.06 -3.29
N HIS A 27 -13.46 0.62 -2.68
CA HIS A 27 -13.79 0.83 -1.26
C HIS A 27 -13.66 -0.45 -0.43
N GLU A 28 -13.12 -1.51 -1.03
CA GLU A 28 -12.96 -2.82 -0.40
C GLU A 28 -11.53 -3.28 -0.58
N TYR A 29 -11.01 -4.02 0.40
CA TYR A 29 -9.69 -4.61 0.27
C TYR A 29 -9.74 -5.77 -0.73
N PRO A 30 -8.85 -5.84 -1.74
CA PRO A 30 -8.90 -6.90 -2.75
C PRO A 30 -8.69 -8.31 -2.16
N GLU A 31 -9.63 -9.22 -2.42
CA GLU A 31 -9.65 -10.58 -1.86
C GLU A 31 -8.36 -11.37 -2.16
N ASP A 32 -7.88 -11.31 -3.40
CA ASP A 32 -6.67 -12.01 -3.86
C ASP A 32 -5.38 -11.51 -3.18
N LEU A 33 -5.42 -10.33 -2.53
CA LEU A 33 -4.25 -9.67 -1.96
C LEU A 33 -4.24 -9.69 -0.43
N ARG A 34 -5.12 -10.47 0.22
CA ARG A 34 -5.26 -10.49 1.68
C ARG A 34 -4.05 -11.05 2.42
N ARG A 35 -3.25 -11.93 1.79
CA ARG A 35 -2.13 -12.64 2.44
C ARG A 35 -0.77 -12.18 1.94
N GLY A 36 0.24 -12.34 2.79
CA GLY A 36 1.64 -12.10 2.43
C GLY A 36 1.91 -10.63 2.11
N ARG A 37 1.27 -9.73 2.85
CA ARG A 37 1.42 -8.28 2.71
C ARG A 37 2.10 -7.67 3.92
N ALA A 38 2.86 -6.61 3.66
CA ALA A 38 3.31 -5.67 4.66
C ALA A 38 2.68 -4.31 4.34
N PHE A 39 2.22 -3.61 5.37
CA PHE A 39 1.66 -2.27 5.28
C PHE A 39 2.67 -1.27 5.83
N ARG A 40 2.90 -0.19 5.10
CA ARG A 40 3.82 0.88 5.51
C ARG A 40 3.07 2.20 5.46
N ALA A 41 2.98 2.87 6.60
CA ALA A 41 2.37 4.20 6.73
C ALA A 41 3.43 5.27 6.48
N TYR A 42 3.06 6.28 5.70
CA TYR A 42 3.94 7.40 5.38
C TYR A 42 3.26 8.73 5.69
N ASN A 43 4.04 9.71 6.13
CA ASN A 43 3.57 11.09 6.33
C ASN A 43 3.60 11.90 5.02
N THR A 44 3.24 13.19 5.10
CA THR A 44 3.26 14.12 3.96
C THR A 44 4.67 14.44 3.44
N SER A 45 5.69 14.26 4.28
CA SER A 45 7.11 14.35 3.92
C SER A 45 7.66 13.08 3.28
N TYR A 46 6.81 12.06 3.08
CA TYR A 46 7.15 10.75 2.53
C TYR A 46 8.10 9.92 3.41
N ASP A 47 8.18 10.23 4.70
CA ASP A 47 8.89 9.41 5.69
C ASP A 47 7.98 8.26 6.13
N MET A 48 8.56 7.07 6.30
CA MET A 48 7.84 5.93 6.87
C MET A 48 7.74 6.13 8.38
N ILE A 49 6.53 6.26 8.88
CA ILE A 49 6.26 6.55 10.30
C ILE A 49 5.76 5.33 11.08
N ASP A 50 5.26 4.32 10.38
CA ASP A 50 4.84 3.04 10.98
C ASP A 50 4.81 1.92 9.91
N ALA A 51 4.88 0.67 10.34
CA ALA A 51 4.75 -0.49 9.47
C ALA A 51 4.27 -1.74 10.23
N GLU A 52 3.44 -2.54 9.57
CA GLU A 52 2.92 -3.78 10.14
C GLU A 52 2.80 -4.87 9.07
N VAL A 53 3.18 -6.11 9.40
CA VAL A 53 2.98 -7.27 8.52
C VAL A 53 1.57 -7.82 8.73
N ALA A 54 0.88 -8.11 7.64
CA ALA A 54 -0.39 -8.84 7.64
C ALA A 54 -0.16 -10.26 8.18
N ASN A 55 -0.40 -10.46 9.47
CA ASN A 55 -0.42 -11.77 10.13
C ASN A 55 -1.86 -12.32 10.13
N VAL A 56 -2.25 -13.08 11.16
CA VAL A 56 -3.61 -13.66 11.33
C VAL A 56 -4.75 -12.61 11.30
N ASN A 57 -4.41 -11.33 11.37
CA ASN A 57 -5.34 -10.21 11.33
C ASN A 57 -5.86 -9.91 9.92
N GLU A 58 -7.05 -9.34 9.86
CA GLU A 58 -7.64 -8.83 8.62
C GLU A 58 -6.90 -7.55 8.16
N PRO A 59 -6.47 -7.46 6.89
CA PRO A 59 -5.82 -6.27 6.31
C PRO A 59 -6.49 -4.94 6.66
N GLU A 60 -7.81 -4.92 6.66
CA GLU A 60 -8.63 -3.76 6.96
C GLU A 60 -8.35 -3.20 8.35
N ALA A 61 -8.25 -4.06 9.37
CA ALA A 61 -7.99 -3.63 10.75
C ALA A 61 -6.59 -3.00 10.89
N ILE A 62 -5.59 -3.54 10.19
CA ILE A 62 -4.24 -2.97 10.17
C ILE A 62 -4.24 -1.60 9.48
N VAL A 63 -4.87 -1.54 8.31
CA VAL A 63 -5.00 -0.31 7.52
C VAL A 63 -5.72 0.77 8.32
N GLU A 64 -6.84 0.43 8.97
CA GLU A 64 -7.59 1.34 9.82
C GLU A 64 -6.71 1.84 10.96
N LYS A 65 -6.07 0.96 11.72
CA LYS A 65 -5.14 1.32 12.80
C LYS A 65 -4.06 2.30 12.32
N LEU A 66 -3.41 2.03 11.18
CA LEU A 66 -2.36 2.89 10.62
C LEU A 66 -2.91 4.25 10.18
N LEU A 67 -4.14 4.30 9.68
CA LEU A 67 -4.82 5.53 9.25
C LEU A 67 -5.46 6.30 10.41
N GLN A 68 -5.64 5.72 11.60
CA GLN A 68 -6.05 6.44 12.80
C GLN A 68 -4.98 7.45 13.26
N ASN A 69 -3.70 7.23 12.92
CA ASN A 69 -2.67 8.25 13.13
C ASN A 69 -2.90 9.42 12.15
N PRO A 70 -3.19 10.65 12.64
CA PRO A 70 -3.44 11.80 11.79
C PRO A 70 -2.22 12.23 10.95
N GLU A 71 -1.00 11.86 11.37
CA GLU A 71 0.22 12.13 10.59
C GLU A 71 0.37 11.21 9.37
N THR A 72 -0.30 10.06 9.36
CA THR A 72 -0.30 9.16 8.20
C THR A 72 -1.01 9.84 7.04
N ALA A 73 -0.30 10.14 5.95
CA ALA A 73 -0.88 10.66 4.72
C ALA A 73 -1.42 9.52 3.83
N PHE A 74 -0.73 8.39 3.77
CA PHE A 74 -1.15 7.21 3.01
C PHE A 74 -0.48 5.94 3.54
N VAL A 75 -1.01 4.78 3.16
CA VAL A 75 -0.44 3.46 3.44
C VAL A 75 -0.13 2.75 2.13
N ASP A 76 1.08 2.23 1.97
CA ASP A 76 1.39 1.32 0.85
C ASP A 76 1.28 -0.14 1.31
N ALA A 77 0.55 -0.95 0.54
CA ALA A 77 0.55 -2.40 0.64
C ALA A 77 1.68 -2.99 -0.21
N ARG A 78 2.51 -3.84 0.40
CA ARG A 78 3.79 -4.32 -0.13
C ARG A 78 3.85 -5.85 -0.04
N SER A 79 4.59 -6.51 -0.93
CA SER A 79 4.85 -7.94 -0.76
C SER A 79 5.75 -8.17 0.47
N VAL A 80 5.42 -9.13 1.33
CA VAL A 80 6.23 -9.44 2.53
C VAL A 80 7.61 -10.01 2.17
N THR A 81 7.71 -10.69 1.03
CA THR A 81 8.91 -11.43 0.63
C THR A 81 9.97 -10.55 -0.02
N ARG A 82 9.59 -9.76 -1.05
CA ARG A 82 10.54 -8.93 -1.81
C ARG A 82 10.37 -7.44 -1.56
N GLY A 83 9.38 -7.02 -0.76
CA GLY A 83 9.11 -5.60 -0.49
C GLY A 83 8.49 -4.84 -1.67
N CYS A 84 8.21 -5.50 -2.80
CA CYS A 84 7.62 -4.87 -3.98
C CYS A 84 6.31 -4.14 -3.65
N TYR A 85 6.14 -2.96 -4.24
CA TYR A 85 4.88 -2.22 -4.22
C TYR A 85 3.73 -3.03 -4.83
N THR A 86 2.57 -3.03 -4.17
CA THR A 86 1.33 -3.63 -4.69
C THR A 86 0.31 -2.55 -5.03
N PHE A 87 -0.13 -1.78 -4.03
CA PHE A 87 -1.07 -0.68 -4.19
C PHE A 87 -0.99 0.29 -3.01
N ARG A 88 -1.66 1.44 -3.15
CA ARG A 88 -1.74 2.49 -2.15
C ARG A 88 -3.17 2.63 -1.63
N ILE A 89 -3.27 2.92 -0.34
CA ILE A 89 -4.51 3.17 0.38
C ILE A 89 -4.46 4.59 0.93
N GLN A 90 -5.53 5.34 0.75
CA GLN A 90 -5.70 6.71 1.20
C GLN A 90 -7.07 6.83 1.89
N ARG A 91 -7.23 7.84 2.74
CA ARG A 91 -8.56 8.21 3.24
C ARG A 91 -9.43 8.68 2.07
N ALA A 92 -10.72 8.39 2.15
CA ALA A 92 -11.72 8.89 1.20
C ALA A 92 -11.81 10.41 1.24
#